data_AF-A0A7D9LMZ0-F1
#
_entry.id   AF-A0A7D9LMZ0-F1
#
_cell.length_a   1.000
_cell.length_b   1.000
_cell.length_c   1.000
_cell.angle_alpha   90.00
_cell.angle_beta   90.00
_cell.angle_gamma   90.00
#
_symmetry.space_group_name_H-M   'P 1'
#
loop_
_entity.id
_entity.type
_entity.pdbx_description
1 polymer ?
#
loop_
_entity_poly.entity_id
_entity_poly.type
_entity_poly.pdbx_seq_one_letter_code
_entity_poly.pdbx_strand_id
1 'polypeptide(L)'
;MASKTERGFFIDPNVVHTSIPDAILKDLCSRFLINLPTEEQEDMVRVFFQIELAHWYYIDFYCQEQHLPTYGLKEFTKVNIL
;
A
#
# COMPACT_ATOMS: atom_id res chain seq x y z
N MET A 1 -19.82 25.98 -13.85
CA MET A 1 -19.76 26.25 -12.40
C MET A 1 -19.68 24.91 -11.70
N ALA A 2 -18.52 24.60 -11.11
CA ALA A 2 -18.27 23.37 -10.38
C ALA A 2 -18.81 23.48 -8.95
N SER A 3 -19.40 22.40 -8.40
CA SER A 3 -19.22 22.00 -6.99
C SER A 3 -20.07 20.79 -6.58
N LYS A 4 -19.44 19.95 -5.73
CA LYS A 4 -19.89 18.87 -4.83
C LYS A 4 -19.92 17.46 -5.43
N THR A 5 -18.95 16.58 -5.13
CA THR A 5 -18.64 15.95 -3.81
C THR A 5 -19.91 15.23 -3.34
N GLU A 6 -20.02 13.90 -3.30
CA GLU A 6 -19.19 12.92 -2.59
C GLU A 6 -19.34 11.56 -3.30
N ARG A 7 -18.26 10.98 -3.83
CA ARG A 7 -18.27 9.56 -4.22
C ARG A 7 -18.11 8.78 -2.92
N GLY A 8 -19.21 8.66 -2.18
CA GLY A 8 -19.29 7.86 -0.97
C GLY A 8 -18.80 6.45 -1.29
N PHE A 9 -17.64 6.10 -0.75
CA PHE A 9 -17.18 4.73 -0.68
C PHE A 9 -18.21 4.03 0.22
N PHE A 10 -19.08 3.21 -0.37
CA PHE A 10 -19.97 2.36 0.41
C PHE A 10 -19.08 1.38 1.17
N ILE A 11 -18.78 1.69 2.43
CA ILE A 11 -18.07 0.79 3.34
C ILE A 11 -19.11 -0.22 3.81
N ASP A 12 -19.07 -1.42 3.22
CA ASP A 12 -19.94 -2.52 3.58
C ASP A 12 -19.67 -2.89 5.06
N PRO A 13 -20.66 -2.80 5.97
CA PRO A 13 -20.46 -3.01 7.40
C PRO A 13 -20.08 -4.45 7.77
N ASN A 14 -20.15 -5.39 6.83
CA ASN A 14 -19.67 -6.76 7.01
C ASN A 14 -18.26 -7.00 6.43
N VAL A 15 -17.67 -6.01 5.76
CA VAL A 15 -16.25 -6.05 5.40
C VAL A 15 -15.47 -5.62 6.62
N VAL A 16 -14.86 -6.59 7.30
CA VAL A 16 -13.80 -6.30 8.28
C VAL A 16 -12.75 -5.51 7.51
N HIS A 17 -12.63 -4.20 7.79
CA HIS A 17 -11.51 -3.38 7.33
C HIS A 17 -10.26 -3.87 8.06
N THR A 18 -9.77 -5.04 7.69
CA THR A 18 -8.36 -5.35 7.77
C THR A 18 -7.72 -4.45 6.73
N SER A 19 -7.44 -3.19 7.07
CA SER A 19 -6.62 -2.30 6.26
C SER A 19 -5.30 -2.09 6.96
N ILE A 20 -4.21 -2.15 6.20
CA ILE A 20 -2.87 -1.76 6.67
C ILE A 20 -2.95 -0.31 7.20
N PRO A 21 -2.46 -0.02 8.41
CA PRO A 21 -2.44 1.35 8.93
C PRO A 21 -1.71 2.32 7.99
N ASP A 22 -2.27 3.51 7.78
CA ASP A 22 -1.71 4.56 6.90
C ASP A 22 -0.26 4.92 7.23
N ALA A 23 0.10 4.89 8.51
CA ALA A 23 1.47 5.17 8.94
C ALA A 23 2.47 4.15 8.37
N ILE A 24 2.08 2.87 8.31
CA ILE A 24 2.89 1.77 7.76
C ILE A 24 2.95 1.90 6.25
N LEU A 25 1.82 2.21 5.58
CA LEU A 25 1.82 2.43 4.14
C LEU A 25 2.74 3.59 3.73
N LYS A 26 2.69 4.72 4.45
CA LYS A 26 3.57 5.87 4.19
C LYS A 26 5.04 5.53 4.42
N ASP A 27 5.34 4.76 5.46
CA ASP A 27 6.70 4.30 5.74
C ASP A 27 7.23 3.39 4.62
N LEU A 28 6.44 2.40 4.19
CA LEU A 28 6.78 1.50 3.07
C LEU A 28 6.96 2.28 1.75
N CYS A 29 6.04 3.19 1.43
CA CYS A 29 6.14 4.03 0.23
C CYS A 29 7.39 4.91 0.28
N SER A 30 7.68 5.53 1.42
CA SER A 30 8.88 6.37 1.56
C SER A 30 10.16 5.56 1.39
N ARG A 31 10.20 4.32 1.92
CA ARG A 31 11.39 3.47 1.89
C ARG A 31 11.68 2.89 0.53
N PHE A 32 10.64 2.39 -0.16
CA PHE A 32 10.80 1.58 -1.37
C PHE A 32 10.41 2.29 -2.67
N LEU A 33 9.56 3.31 -2.63
CA LEU A 33 8.99 3.93 -3.83
C LEU A 33 9.40 5.40 -4.01
N ILE A 34 9.22 6.24 -3.00
CA ILE A 34 9.45 7.70 -3.11
C ILE A 34 10.93 8.03 -3.26
N ASN A 35 11.80 7.26 -2.61
CA ASN A 35 13.25 7.50 -2.63
C ASN A 35 13.96 6.88 -3.85
N LEU A 36 13.23 6.27 -4.79
CA LEU A 36 13.83 5.75 -6.02
C LEU A 36 14.36 6.90 -6.87
N PRO A 37 15.52 6.76 -7.53
CA PRO A 37 15.96 7.73 -8.52
C PRO A 37 14.95 7.79 -9.67
N THR A 38 14.77 8.96 -10.28
CA THR A 38 13.74 9.20 -11.31
C THR A 38 13.82 8.20 -12.47
N GLU A 39 15.03 7.81 -12.86
CA GLU A 39 15.26 6.80 -13.91
C GLU A 39 14.68 5.42 -13.55
N GLU A 40 14.67 5.06 -12.28
CA GLU A 40 14.07 3.81 -11.79
C GLU A 40 12.57 3.92 -11.56
N GLN A 41 12.03 5.12 -11.33
CA GLN A 41 10.59 5.34 -11.21
C GLN A 41 9.87 5.22 -12.57
N GLU A 42 10.56 5.55 -13.66
CA GLU A 42 10.03 5.39 -15.02
C GLU A 42 10.10 3.93 -15.51
N ASP A 43 10.94 3.10 -14.89
CA ASP A 43 11.03 1.67 -15.18
C ASP A 43 9.99 0.88 -14.36
N MET A 44 8.89 0.51 -15.04
CA MET A 44 7.81 -0.27 -14.42
C MET A 44 8.30 -1.57 -13.78
N VAL A 45 9.33 -2.23 -14.33
CA VAL A 45 9.86 -3.48 -13.77
C VAL A 45 10.54 -3.20 -12.43
N ARG A 46 11.28 -2.10 -12.34
CA ARG A 46 11.93 -1.65 -11.09
C ARG A 46 10.88 -1.31 -10.05
N VAL A 47 9.84 -0.57 -10.43
CA VAL A 47 8.73 -0.23 -9.53
C VAL A 47 8.03 -1.50 -9.02
N PHE A 48 7.71 -2.46 -9.90
CA PHE A 48 7.10 -3.73 -9.48
C PHE A 48 7.98 -4.51 -8.50
N PHE A 49 9.29 -4.58 -8.75
CA PHE A 49 10.22 -5.25 -7.84
C PHE A 49 10.25 -4.58 -6.46
N GLN A 50 10.19 -3.25 -6.41
CA GLN A 50 10.15 -2.50 -5.16
C GLN A 50 8.83 -2.69 -4.40
N ILE A 51 7.71 -2.81 -5.12
CA ILE A 51 6.41 -3.17 -4.53
C ILE A 51 6.46 -4.58 -3.92
N GLU A 52 7.08 -5.55 -4.60
CA GLU A 52 7.29 -6.89 -4.05
C GLU A 52 8.15 -6.85 -2.79
N LEU A 53 9.28 -6.12 -2.80
CA LEU A 53 10.13 -5.95 -1.63
C LEU A 53 9.40 -5.30 -0.46
N ALA A 54 8.60 -4.26 -0.72
CA ALA A 54 7.78 -3.60 0.30
C ALA A 54 6.76 -4.56 0.91
N HIS A 55 6.19 -5.45 0.12
CA HIS A 55 5.27 -6.49 0.59
C HIS A 55 5.96 -7.53 1.48
N TRP A 56 7.14 -8.02 1.09
CA TRP A 56 7.94 -8.92 1.93
C TRP A 56 8.35 -8.24 3.25
N TYR A 57 8.78 -6.98 3.18
CA TYR A 57 9.11 -6.20 4.37
C TYR A 57 7.90 -6.02 5.29
N TYR A 58 6.71 -5.77 4.73
CA TYR A 58 5.46 -5.71 5.49
C TYR A 58 5.19 -7.00 6.27
N ILE A 59 5.32 -8.16 5.60
CA ILE A 59 5.07 -9.45 6.24
C ILE A 59 6.07 -9.72 7.35
N ASP A 60 7.36 -9.51 7.09
CA ASP A 60 8.42 -9.91 8.01
C ASP A 60 8.51 -8.99 9.23
N PHE A 61 8.35 -7.68 9.04
CA PHE A 61 8.52 -6.71 10.13
C PHE A 61 7.19 -6.30 10.77
N TYR A 62 6.14 -6.05 10.00
CA TYR A 62 4.90 -5.50 10.54
C TYR A 62 3.88 -6.58 10.93
N CYS A 63 3.72 -7.66 10.14
CA CYS A 63 2.82 -8.75 10.54
C CYS A 63 3.36 -9.54 11.73
N GLN A 64 4.67 -9.79 11.78
CA GLN A 64 5.27 -10.54 12.90
C GLN A 64 5.28 -9.73 14.20
N GLU A 65 5.63 -8.44 14.16
CA GLU A 65 5.73 -7.63 15.38
C GLU A 65 4.36 -7.14 15.89
N GLN A 66 3.43 -6.80 15.00
CA GLN A 66 2.16 -6.16 15.36
C GLN A 66 0.93 -7.05 15.19
N HIS A 67 1.10 -8.35 14.92
CA HIS A 67 0.02 -9.32 14.66
C HIS A 67 -0.96 -8.84 13.57
N LEU A 68 -0.44 -8.10 12.59
CA LEU A 68 -1.23 -7.62 11.48
C LEU A 68 -1.56 -8.76 10.51
N PRO A 69 -2.70 -8.66 9.81
CA PRO A 69 -3.08 -9.65 8.80
C PRO A 69 -2.08 -9.69 7.65
N THR A 70 -1.72 -10.90 7.25
CA THR A 70 -0.93 -11.18 6.05
C THR A 70 -1.81 -11.03 4.81
N TYR A 71 -1.42 -10.13 3.91
CA TYR A 71 -2.08 -9.96 2.62
C TYR A 71 -1.30 -10.66 1.52
N GLY A 72 -1.97 -11.12 0.47
CA GLY A 72 -1.29 -11.45 -0.78
C GLY A 72 -0.83 -10.17 -1.50
N LEU A 73 0.12 -10.27 -2.44
CA LEU A 73 0.64 -9.12 -3.18
C LEU A 73 -0.46 -8.33 -3.90
N LYS A 74 -1.49 -9.02 -4.42
CA LYS A 74 -2.65 -8.39 -5.09
C LYS A 74 -3.51 -7.59 -4.11
N GLU A 75 -3.69 -8.10 -2.89
CA GLU A 75 -4.42 -7.43 -1.84
C GLU A 75 -3.62 -6.25 -1.30
N PHE A 76 -2.30 -6.42 -1.11
CA PHE A 76 -1.36 -5.38 -0.69
C PHE A 76 -1.36 -4.18 -1.64
N THR A 77 -1.35 -4.42 -2.96
CA THR A 77 -1.38 -3.37 -3.99
C THR A 77 -2.74 -2.69 -4.16
N LYS A 78 -3.83 -3.30 -3.69
CA LYS A 78 -5.16 -2.67 -3.66
C LYS A 78 -5.32 -1.68 -2.51
N VAL A 79 -4.43 -1.72 -1.51
CA VAL A 79 -4.45 -0.78 -0.37
C VAL A 79 -3.84 0.55 -0.79
N ASN A 80 -4.45 1.26 -1.75
CA ASN A 80 -4.23 2.69 -2.06
C ASN A 80 -2.76 3.18 -1.94
N ILE A 81 -1.81 2.41 -2.49
CA ILE A 81 -0.40 2.83 -2.61
C ILE A 81 -0.24 3.84 -3.77
N LEU A 82 -1.29 4.07 -4.57
CA LEU A 82 -1.36 5.06 -5.65
C LEU A 82 -2.71 5.78 -5.66
#